data_AF-A0A947WJU4-F1
#
_entry.id   AF-A0A947WJU4-F1
#
_cell.length_a   1.000
_cell.length_b   1.000
_cell.length_c   1.000
_cell.angle_alpha   90.00
_cell.angle_beta   90.00
_cell.angle_gamma   90.00
#
_symmetry.space_group_name_H-M   'P 1'
#
loop_
_entity.id
_entity.type
_entity.pdbx_description
1 polymer ?
#
loop_
_entity_poly.entity_id
_entity_poly.type
_entity_poly.pdbx_seq_one_letter_code
_entity_poly.pdbx_strand_id
1 'polypeptide(L)'
;MKYDPREIRVGDKIDIAPIGQVEVIQKFPSWNRLVLLVRRVDGVELVIKFFSFRDVPASLINWESLRIIQNHIHDYKQALRTARVFTSKGVGFAIKETINHESVLIQWEDYLGATCSAGIKEQPESVVVAIVEGILRCAVQPLFDNAPDPFNPGNVIVGLDLNPRNLTWQKDDQDGTITVYVIDLFPPKIWDPHEKIHKLEFPEPNDPLVRELGFLRHFKMFGLILNLWTNLAKVRPNMARIFYDQIETFLRTKGFAEVERQLDEYLLEEIPGINSGDNLLIIGSWPVEKIKRIIERWGFKEIFKLRALACAIAFQKNGSQELLEQIFTESHFQNNKLEQRQITRVGDLIIAMANKPSNGK
;
A
#
# COMPACT_ATOMS: atom_id res chain seq x y z
N MET A 1 -25.84 18.36 -16.09
CA MET A 1 -25.45 19.20 -14.94
C MET A 1 -23.94 19.19 -14.87
N LYS A 2 -23.28 20.35 -15.04
CA LYS A 2 -21.81 20.43 -14.93
C LYS A 2 -21.44 20.25 -13.44
N TYR A 3 -20.35 19.54 -13.15
CA TYR A 3 -20.03 18.99 -11.82
C TYR A 3 -18.65 19.46 -11.33
N ASP A 4 -18.55 19.97 -10.10
CA ASP A 4 -17.28 20.20 -9.40
C ASP A 4 -17.11 19.14 -8.28
N PRO A 5 -16.15 18.22 -8.40
CA PRO A 5 -15.91 17.22 -7.35
C PRO A 5 -15.62 17.79 -5.96
N ARG A 6 -15.14 19.04 -5.88
CA ARG A 6 -14.78 19.65 -4.59
C ARG A 6 -16.01 20.02 -3.77
N GLU A 7 -17.13 20.30 -4.44
CA GLU A 7 -18.35 20.80 -3.80
C GLU A 7 -19.28 19.71 -3.27
N ILE A 8 -19.03 18.44 -3.64
CA ILE A 8 -19.88 17.31 -3.23
C ILE A 8 -19.88 17.13 -1.72
N ARG A 9 -21.09 16.96 -1.18
CA ARG A 9 -21.41 16.78 0.24
C ARG A 9 -22.10 15.42 0.46
N VAL A 10 -22.10 15.00 1.72
CA VAL A 10 -22.92 13.87 2.16
C VAL A 10 -24.40 14.22 1.99
N GLY A 11 -25.19 13.29 1.47
CA GLY A 11 -26.60 13.46 1.11
C GLY A 11 -26.84 13.94 -0.33
N ASP A 12 -25.80 14.37 -1.06
CA ASP A 12 -25.94 14.76 -2.46
C ASP A 12 -26.30 13.55 -3.33
N LYS A 13 -27.16 13.79 -4.32
CA LYS A 13 -27.48 12.81 -5.37
C LYS A 13 -26.70 13.14 -6.63
N ILE A 14 -25.87 12.21 -7.08
CA ILE A 14 -24.98 12.38 -8.22
C ILE A 14 -25.30 11.32 -9.27
N ASP A 15 -25.29 11.72 -10.54
CA ASP A 15 -25.50 10.80 -11.67
C ASP A 15 -24.18 10.50 -12.38
N ILE A 16 -23.86 9.20 -12.46
CA ILE A 16 -22.60 8.68 -12.98
C ILE A 16 -22.94 7.54 -13.95
N ALA A 17 -22.89 7.78 -15.25
CA ALA A 17 -22.99 6.71 -16.23
C ALA A 17 -21.74 5.79 -16.14
N PRO A 18 -21.90 4.45 -16.17
CA PRO A 18 -23.12 3.67 -16.35
C PRO A 18 -23.81 3.26 -15.02
N ILE A 19 -23.30 3.68 -13.86
CA ILE A 19 -23.83 3.34 -12.52
C ILE A 19 -25.26 3.86 -12.32
N GLY A 20 -25.59 5.02 -12.89
CA GLY A 20 -26.83 5.76 -12.68
C GLY A 20 -26.74 6.72 -11.49
N GLN A 21 -27.90 7.05 -10.91
CA GLN A 21 -27.99 7.94 -9.75
C GLN A 21 -27.56 7.23 -8.46
N VAL A 22 -26.71 7.90 -7.68
CA VAL A 22 -26.24 7.43 -6.37
C VAL A 22 -26.32 8.56 -5.34
N GLU A 23 -26.52 8.20 -4.08
CA GLU A 23 -26.51 9.09 -2.92
C GLU A 23 -25.18 9.00 -2.19
N VAL A 24 -24.58 10.14 -1.83
CA VAL A 24 -23.30 10.17 -1.10
C VAL A 24 -23.53 9.88 0.38
N ILE A 25 -23.01 8.76 0.87
CA ILE A 25 -23.10 8.34 2.27
C ILE A 25 -21.95 8.95 3.08
N GLN A 26 -20.73 8.90 2.54
CA GLN A 26 -19.53 9.33 3.24
C GLN A 26 -18.50 9.90 2.27
N LYS A 27 -17.75 10.91 2.74
CA LYS A 27 -16.60 11.48 2.04
C LYS A 27 -15.34 11.16 2.84
N PHE A 28 -14.37 10.49 2.20
CA PHE A 28 -13.09 10.17 2.84
C PHE A 28 -12.05 11.25 2.53
N PRO A 29 -11.21 11.64 3.51
CA PRO A 29 -10.11 12.54 3.28
C PRO A 29 -9.07 11.88 2.37
N SER A 30 -8.67 12.58 1.31
CA SER A 30 -7.58 12.16 0.43
C SER A 30 -6.95 13.38 -0.21
N TRP A 31 -5.63 13.34 -0.39
CA TRP A 31 -4.84 14.50 -0.82
C TRP A 31 -5.03 14.77 -2.32
N ASN A 32 -4.95 13.73 -3.15
CA ASN A 32 -4.85 13.86 -4.60
C ASN A 32 -6.09 13.37 -5.36
N ARG A 33 -7.13 12.94 -4.66
CA ARG A 33 -8.37 12.45 -5.23
C ARG A 33 -9.52 12.69 -4.28
N LEU A 34 -10.74 12.66 -4.79
CA LEU A 34 -11.93 12.55 -3.96
C LEU A 34 -12.30 11.08 -3.85
N VAL A 35 -12.57 10.60 -2.64
CA VAL A 35 -13.09 9.24 -2.42
C VAL A 35 -14.42 9.33 -1.68
N LEU A 36 -15.45 8.71 -2.23
CA LEU A 36 -16.81 8.71 -1.69
C LEU A 36 -17.29 7.27 -1.46
N LEU A 37 -17.99 7.03 -0.35
CA LEU A 37 -18.91 5.91 -0.24
C LEU A 37 -20.28 6.39 -0.71
N VAL A 38 -20.90 5.67 -1.63
CA VAL A 38 -22.21 6.01 -2.18
C VAL A 38 -23.16 4.82 -2.12
N ARG A 39 -24.46 5.10 -2.15
CA ARG A 39 -25.53 4.11 -2.26
C ARG A 39 -26.30 4.29 -3.56
N ARG A 40 -26.46 3.20 -4.30
CA ARG A 40 -27.37 3.15 -5.45
C ARG A 40 -28.82 3.08 -5.00
N VAL A 41 -29.74 3.38 -5.92
CA VAL A 41 -31.20 3.30 -5.68
C VAL A 41 -31.65 1.90 -5.26
N ASP A 42 -30.95 0.84 -5.70
CA ASP A 42 -31.20 -0.55 -5.33
C ASP A 42 -30.56 -0.96 -3.98
N GLY A 43 -29.95 -0.02 -3.26
CA GLY A 43 -29.33 -0.25 -1.96
C GLY A 43 -27.88 -0.74 -2.02
N VAL A 44 -27.33 -1.03 -3.19
CA VAL A 44 -25.93 -1.46 -3.32
C VAL A 44 -24.98 -0.31 -3.01
N GLU A 45 -23.99 -0.57 -2.15
CA GLU A 45 -22.97 0.40 -1.77
C GLU A 45 -21.70 0.26 -2.62
N LEU A 46 -21.18 1.39 -3.08
CA LEU A 46 -19.99 1.48 -3.92
C LEU A 46 -19.03 2.52 -3.36
N VAL A 47 -17.74 2.30 -3.60
CA VAL A 47 -16.71 3.32 -3.42
C VAL A 47 -16.43 3.98 -4.78
N ILE A 48 -16.50 5.30 -4.84
CA ILE A 48 -16.19 6.08 -6.04
C ILE A 48 -14.96 6.95 -5.79
N LYS A 49 -14.00 6.90 -6.71
CA LYS A 49 -12.79 7.71 -6.71
C LYS A 49 -12.80 8.65 -7.92
N PHE A 50 -12.66 9.94 -7.67
CA PHE A 50 -12.47 10.95 -8.71
C PHE A 50 -10.99 11.34 -8.74
N PHE A 51 -10.33 11.03 -9.84
CA PHE A 51 -8.93 11.39 -10.05
C PHE A 51 -8.85 12.73 -10.80
N SER A 52 -8.41 13.77 -10.10
CA SER A 52 -7.92 14.99 -10.73
C SER A 52 -6.43 14.83 -10.94
N PHE A 53 -6.03 14.31 -12.09
CA PHE A 53 -4.62 14.18 -12.38
C PHE A 53 -4.03 15.55 -12.70
N ARG A 54 -3.49 16.25 -11.69
CA ARG A 54 -2.85 17.56 -11.90
C ARG A 54 -1.66 17.50 -12.88
N ASP A 55 -1.05 16.32 -13.01
CA ASP A 55 0.19 16.12 -13.78
C ASP A 55 0.07 15.05 -14.87
N VAL A 56 -1.14 14.53 -15.16
CA VAL A 56 -1.34 13.61 -16.28
C VAL A 56 -1.88 14.42 -17.45
N PRO A 57 -1.20 14.43 -18.61
CA PRO A 57 -1.70 15.08 -19.81
C PRO A 57 -3.16 14.70 -20.09
N ALA A 58 -4.04 15.69 -20.33
CA ALA A 58 -5.44 15.42 -20.66
C ALA A 58 -5.58 14.49 -21.88
N SER A 59 -4.58 14.45 -22.76
CA SER A 59 -4.48 13.52 -23.89
C SER A 59 -4.45 12.05 -23.47
N LEU A 60 -4.03 11.71 -22.25
CA LEU A 60 -4.04 10.34 -21.71
C LEU A 60 -5.38 9.97 -21.04
N ILE A 61 -6.29 10.93 -20.87
CA ILE A 61 -7.62 10.72 -20.29
C ILE A 61 -8.63 10.75 -21.43
N ASN A 62 -8.63 9.69 -22.24
CA ASN A 62 -9.55 9.51 -23.36
C ASN A 62 -10.18 8.10 -23.34
N TRP A 63 -11.18 7.88 -24.19
CA TRP A 63 -11.92 6.61 -24.25
C TRP A 63 -11.05 5.40 -24.64
N GLU A 64 -10.00 5.60 -25.45
CA GLU A 64 -9.09 4.53 -25.84
C GLU A 64 -8.17 4.14 -24.67
N SER A 65 -7.62 5.13 -23.96
CA SER A 65 -6.83 4.89 -22.74
C SER A 65 -7.68 4.22 -21.65
N LEU A 66 -8.96 4.60 -21.50
CA LEU A 66 -9.89 3.90 -20.62
C LEU A 66 -10.07 2.43 -20.99
N ARG A 67 -10.25 2.14 -22.29
CA ARG A 67 -10.44 0.77 -22.79
C ARG A 67 -9.21 -0.08 -22.48
N ILE A 68 -8.01 0.46 -22.69
CA ILE A 68 -6.75 -0.20 -22.34
C ILE A 68 -6.65 -0.45 -20.83
N ILE A 69 -6.96 0.57 -20.00
CA ILE A 69 -6.96 0.43 -18.53
C ILE A 69 -7.94 -0.66 -18.08
N GLN A 70 -9.15 -0.68 -18.64
CA GLN A 70 -10.17 -1.69 -18.32
C GLN A 70 -9.71 -3.11 -18.68
N ASN A 71 -9.07 -3.28 -19.84
CA ASN A 71 -8.51 -4.57 -20.25
C ASN A 71 -7.40 -5.01 -19.29
N HIS A 72 -6.45 -4.13 -18.96
CA HIS A 72 -5.38 -4.49 -18.03
C HIS A 72 -5.88 -4.82 -16.62
N ILE A 73 -6.94 -4.15 -16.15
CA ILE A 73 -7.57 -4.49 -14.86
C ILE A 73 -8.29 -5.83 -14.95
N HIS A 74 -8.95 -6.13 -16.08
CA HIS A 74 -9.54 -7.44 -16.29
C HIS A 74 -8.47 -8.53 -16.20
N ASP A 75 -7.37 -8.38 -16.93
CA ASP A 75 -6.25 -9.34 -16.93
C ASP A 75 -5.63 -9.47 -15.54
N TYR A 76 -5.43 -8.35 -14.84
CA TYR A 76 -4.94 -8.33 -13.47
C TYR A 76 -5.87 -9.08 -12.50
N LYS A 77 -7.19 -8.90 -12.62
CA LYS A 77 -8.17 -9.66 -11.83
C LYS A 77 -8.13 -11.16 -12.13
N GLN A 78 -7.98 -11.55 -13.40
CA GLN A 78 -7.84 -12.97 -13.75
C GLN A 78 -6.55 -13.58 -13.21
N ALA A 79 -5.44 -12.82 -13.26
CA ALA A 79 -4.16 -13.24 -12.69
C ALA A 79 -4.27 -13.43 -11.17
N LEU A 80 -4.85 -12.46 -10.45
CA LEU A 80 -5.10 -12.58 -9.01
C LEU A 80 -6.04 -13.74 -8.66
N ARG A 81 -7.09 -13.95 -9.47
CA ARG A 81 -8.00 -15.09 -9.29
C ARG A 81 -7.29 -16.43 -9.50
N THR A 82 -6.43 -16.53 -10.51
CA THR A 82 -5.58 -17.71 -10.75
C THR A 82 -4.66 -17.95 -9.57
N ALA A 83 -4.10 -16.88 -9.00
CA ALA A 83 -3.31 -16.92 -7.77
C ALA A 83 -4.14 -17.18 -6.49
N ARG A 84 -5.46 -17.33 -6.62
CA ARG A 84 -6.42 -17.52 -5.50
C ARG A 84 -6.45 -16.37 -4.49
N VAL A 85 -6.12 -15.15 -4.93
CA VAL A 85 -6.24 -13.93 -4.14
C VAL A 85 -7.66 -13.37 -4.28
N PHE A 86 -8.32 -13.08 -3.15
CA PHE A 86 -9.66 -12.51 -3.16
C PHE A 86 -9.63 -11.02 -3.49
N THR A 87 -10.50 -10.59 -4.41
CA THR A 87 -10.59 -9.21 -4.88
C THR A 87 -12.04 -8.71 -4.87
N SER A 88 -12.23 -7.41 -5.05
CA SER A 88 -13.55 -6.83 -5.37
C SER A 88 -14.19 -7.46 -6.62
N LYS A 89 -15.52 -7.57 -6.67
CA LYS A 89 -16.21 -8.21 -7.81
C LYS A 89 -16.34 -7.24 -8.98
N GLY A 90 -16.74 -6.01 -8.74
CA GLY A 90 -16.88 -4.94 -9.72
C GLY A 90 -15.79 -3.89 -9.58
N VAL A 91 -15.09 -3.61 -10.68
CA VAL A 91 -14.30 -2.38 -10.86
C VAL A 91 -14.69 -1.81 -12.22
N GLY A 92 -14.98 -0.52 -12.29
CA GLY A 92 -15.29 0.13 -13.56
C GLY A 92 -14.80 1.57 -13.61
N PHE A 93 -14.80 2.11 -14.84
CA PHE A 93 -14.26 3.43 -15.13
C PHE A 93 -15.19 4.23 -16.05
N ALA A 94 -15.23 5.54 -15.82
CA ALA A 94 -15.90 6.51 -16.67
C ALA A 94 -15.04 7.77 -16.77
N ILE A 95 -15.17 8.50 -17.88
CA ILE A 95 -14.66 9.87 -18.01
C ILE A 95 -15.85 10.82 -17.92
N LYS A 96 -15.66 11.91 -17.18
CA LYS A 96 -16.62 13.01 -17.12
C LYS A 96 -15.89 14.33 -17.27
N GLU A 97 -16.43 15.21 -18.10
CA GLU A 97 -15.95 16.58 -18.21
C GLU A 97 -16.53 17.43 -17.07
N THR A 98 -15.69 18.21 -16.40
CA THR A 98 -16.07 19.10 -15.30
C THR A 98 -16.63 20.43 -15.79
N ILE A 99 -17.11 21.27 -14.86
CA ILE A 99 -17.54 22.66 -15.16
C ILE A 99 -16.48 23.46 -15.92
N ASN A 100 -15.20 23.19 -15.65
CA ASN A 100 -14.04 23.93 -16.14
C ASN A 100 -13.42 23.30 -17.40
N HIS A 101 -14.13 22.38 -18.06
CA HIS A 101 -13.63 21.65 -19.24
C HIS A 101 -12.42 20.73 -18.95
N GLU A 102 -12.21 20.36 -17.69
CA GLU A 102 -11.21 19.36 -17.32
C GLU A 102 -11.84 17.96 -17.35
N SER A 103 -11.18 16.99 -17.97
CA SER A 103 -11.57 15.58 -17.93
C SER A 103 -11.17 14.95 -16.60
N VAL A 104 -12.14 14.36 -15.90
CA VAL A 104 -11.93 13.60 -14.67
C VAL A 104 -12.16 12.12 -14.94
N LEU A 105 -11.23 11.30 -14.49
CA LEU A 105 -11.39 9.86 -14.43
C LEU A 105 -12.15 9.49 -13.16
N ILE A 106 -13.25 8.76 -13.32
CA ILE A 106 -14.05 8.22 -12.24
C ILE A 106 -13.83 6.70 -12.22
N GLN A 107 -13.36 6.17 -11.10
CA GLN A 107 -13.33 4.73 -10.82
C GLN A 107 -14.41 4.42 -9.80
N TRP A 108 -15.12 3.31 -9.98
CA TRP A 108 -15.97 2.75 -8.93
C TRP A 108 -15.59 1.30 -8.65
N GLU A 109 -15.82 0.89 -7.42
CA GLU A 109 -15.54 -0.45 -6.92
C GLU A 109 -16.58 -0.83 -5.86
N ASP A 110 -16.88 -2.11 -5.69
CA ASP A 110 -17.81 -2.57 -4.65
C ASP A 110 -17.30 -2.19 -3.25
N TYR A 111 -18.19 -1.74 -2.38
CA TYR A 111 -17.84 -1.55 -0.97
C TYR A 111 -17.86 -2.89 -0.23
N LEU A 112 -16.68 -3.35 0.19
CA LEU A 112 -16.50 -4.61 0.91
C LEU A 112 -16.28 -4.43 2.42
N GLY A 113 -16.63 -3.26 2.96
CA GLY A 113 -16.48 -2.94 4.39
C GLY A 113 -15.24 -2.10 4.70
N ALA A 114 -14.86 -2.08 5.97
CA ALA A 114 -13.75 -1.27 6.46
C ALA A 114 -12.40 -1.77 5.90
N THR A 115 -11.47 -0.83 5.69
CA THR A 115 -10.10 -1.19 5.32
C THR A 115 -9.39 -1.87 6.49
N CYS A 116 -8.41 -2.74 6.22
CA CYS A 116 -7.56 -3.33 7.24
C CYS A 116 -6.82 -2.24 8.01
N SER A 117 -6.41 -1.15 7.36
CA SER A 117 -5.80 0.00 8.03
C SER A 117 -6.71 0.62 9.09
N ALA A 118 -8.01 0.77 8.81
CA ALA A 118 -8.98 1.27 9.80
C ALA A 118 -9.15 0.25 10.94
N GLY A 119 -9.30 -1.04 10.60
CA GLY A 119 -9.39 -2.12 11.57
C GLY A 119 -8.19 -2.17 12.53
N ILE A 120 -6.96 -2.13 12.01
CA ILE A 120 -5.73 -2.15 12.82
C ILE A 120 -5.66 -0.95 13.78
N LYS A 121 -6.10 0.22 13.33
CA LYS A 121 -6.07 1.45 14.11
C LYS A 121 -7.07 1.44 15.27
N GLU A 122 -8.27 0.92 15.04
CA GLU A 122 -9.42 1.13 15.93
C GLU A 122 -9.80 -0.10 16.76
N GLN A 123 -9.44 -1.31 16.31
CA GLN A 123 -9.90 -2.54 16.95
C GLN A 123 -9.01 -2.99 18.13
N PRO A 124 -9.55 -3.82 19.05
CA PRO A 124 -8.76 -4.48 20.09
C PRO A 124 -7.64 -5.35 19.51
N GLU A 125 -6.57 -5.55 20.27
CA GLU A 125 -5.37 -6.29 19.85
C GLU A 125 -5.69 -7.67 19.25
N SER A 126 -6.60 -8.43 19.87
CA SER A 126 -6.99 -9.76 19.39
C SER A 126 -7.61 -9.74 17.99
N VAL A 127 -8.41 -8.72 17.68
CA VAL A 127 -9.00 -8.54 16.35
C VAL A 127 -7.95 -8.07 15.35
N VAL A 128 -7.02 -7.20 15.77
CA VAL A 128 -5.91 -6.75 14.93
C VAL A 128 -5.02 -7.94 14.52
N VAL A 129 -4.70 -8.82 15.47
CA VAL A 129 -3.97 -10.07 15.24
C VAL A 129 -4.69 -10.93 14.19
N ALA A 130 -6.01 -11.12 14.34
CA ALA A 130 -6.81 -11.89 13.38
C ALA A 130 -6.88 -11.22 11.99
N ILE A 131 -6.88 -9.89 11.90
CA ILE A 131 -6.81 -9.16 10.62
C ILE A 131 -5.48 -9.43 9.94
N VAL A 132 -4.35 -9.33 10.65
CA VAL A 132 -3.02 -9.58 10.05
C VAL A 132 -2.89 -11.03 9.59
N GLU A 133 -3.38 -11.99 10.37
CA GLU A 133 -3.47 -13.39 9.93
C GLU A 133 -4.34 -13.56 8.69
N GLY A 134 -5.47 -12.85 8.60
CA GLY A 134 -6.31 -12.80 7.41
C GLY A 134 -5.57 -12.25 6.19
N ILE A 135 -4.77 -11.18 6.34
CA ILE A 135 -3.94 -10.63 5.25
C ILE A 135 -2.94 -11.69 4.76
N LEU A 136 -2.22 -12.33 5.68
CA LEU A 136 -1.23 -13.34 5.35
C LEU A 136 -1.87 -14.55 4.66
N ARG A 137 -3.01 -15.03 5.15
CA ARG A 137 -3.71 -16.21 4.61
C ARG A 137 -4.44 -15.95 3.29
N CYS A 138 -5.09 -14.80 3.13
CA CYS A 138 -5.96 -14.52 1.98
C CYS A 138 -5.29 -13.74 0.85
N ALA A 139 -4.20 -13.01 1.14
CA ALA A 139 -3.49 -12.22 0.14
C ALA A 139 -2.05 -12.69 -0.09
N VAL A 140 -1.25 -12.90 0.96
CA VAL A 140 0.18 -13.20 0.80
C VAL A 140 0.41 -14.66 0.42
N GLN A 141 -0.11 -15.60 1.20
CA GLN A 141 0.09 -17.03 0.96
C GLN A 141 -0.36 -17.46 -0.45
N PRO A 142 -1.58 -17.12 -0.91
CA PRO A 142 -2.04 -17.57 -2.21
C PRO A 142 -1.16 -17.02 -3.33
N LEU A 143 -0.70 -15.77 -3.20
CA LEU A 143 0.21 -15.14 -4.15
C LEU A 143 1.55 -15.87 -4.23
N PHE A 144 2.14 -16.20 -3.08
CA PHE A 144 3.45 -16.86 -3.04
C PHE A 144 3.35 -18.32 -3.52
N ASP A 145 2.27 -19.02 -3.17
CA ASP A 145 2.05 -20.42 -3.55
C ASP A 145 1.72 -20.59 -5.04
N ASN A 146 0.98 -19.65 -5.64
CA ASN A 146 0.35 -19.85 -6.95
C ASN A 146 0.79 -18.86 -8.04
N ALA A 147 1.59 -17.85 -7.72
CA ALA A 147 2.10 -16.89 -8.70
C ALA A 147 3.62 -16.64 -8.63
N PRO A 148 4.50 -17.60 -8.24
CA PRO A 148 5.94 -17.37 -8.32
C PRO A 148 6.37 -17.20 -9.77
N ASP A 149 7.36 -16.34 -10.00
CA ASP A 149 8.02 -16.22 -11.30
C ASP A 149 8.87 -17.48 -11.56
N PRO A 150 8.60 -18.23 -12.64
CA PRO A 150 9.33 -19.47 -12.93
C PRO A 150 10.81 -19.24 -13.23
N PHE A 151 11.22 -18.03 -13.59
CA PHE A 151 12.61 -17.68 -13.89
C PHE A 151 13.33 -17.01 -12.70
N ASN A 152 12.58 -16.49 -11.73
CA ASN A 152 13.12 -15.89 -10.53
C ASN A 152 12.21 -16.16 -9.32
N PRO A 153 12.41 -17.27 -8.60
CA PRO A 153 11.53 -17.72 -7.51
C PRO A 153 11.36 -16.72 -6.36
N GLY A 154 12.23 -15.70 -6.24
CA GLY A 154 12.08 -14.60 -5.28
C GLY A 154 11.05 -13.53 -5.69
N ASN A 155 10.45 -13.65 -6.88
CA ASN A 155 9.48 -12.73 -7.43
C ASN A 155 8.12 -13.41 -7.68
N VAL A 156 7.09 -12.59 -7.82
CA VAL A 156 5.77 -13.00 -8.29
C VAL A 156 5.48 -12.44 -9.68
N ILE A 157 4.71 -13.15 -10.50
CA ILE A 157 4.31 -12.70 -11.86
C ILE A 157 3.17 -11.67 -11.83
N VAL A 158 2.39 -11.69 -10.76
CA VAL A 158 1.32 -10.74 -10.46
C VAL A 158 1.64 -10.13 -9.10
N GLY A 159 1.81 -8.81 -9.06
CA GLY A 159 2.19 -8.06 -7.87
C GLY A 159 0.99 -7.59 -7.07
N LEU A 160 1.25 -6.96 -5.92
CA LEU A 160 0.25 -6.29 -5.10
C LEU A 160 0.80 -4.98 -4.53
N ASP A 161 -0.04 -3.96 -4.35
CA ASP A 161 0.26 -2.88 -3.39
C ASP A 161 -0.25 -3.30 -2.02
N LEU A 162 0.56 -4.09 -1.31
CA LEU A 162 0.23 -4.71 -0.02
C LEU A 162 0.22 -3.71 1.15
N ASN A 163 -0.52 -2.62 0.96
CA ASN A 163 -0.81 -1.61 1.97
C ASN A 163 -2.14 -1.97 2.65
N PRO A 164 -2.24 -2.00 3.98
CA PRO A 164 -3.50 -2.30 4.67
C PRO A 164 -4.69 -1.40 4.30
N ARG A 165 -4.45 -0.22 3.71
CA ARG A 165 -5.51 0.66 3.19
C ARG A 165 -6.13 0.16 1.87
N ASN A 166 -5.43 -0.71 1.14
CA ASN A 166 -5.89 -1.34 -0.12
C ASN A 166 -6.44 -2.75 0.13
N LEU A 167 -6.67 -3.10 1.39
CA LEU A 167 -7.23 -4.37 1.81
C LEU A 167 -8.47 -4.07 2.65
N THR A 168 -9.56 -4.79 2.44
CA THR A 168 -10.74 -4.76 3.30
C THR A 168 -10.86 -6.05 4.06
N TRP A 169 -11.51 -6.02 5.21
CA TRP A 169 -11.72 -7.20 6.03
C TRP A 169 -13.19 -7.36 6.39
N GLN A 170 -13.61 -8.62 6.46
CA GLN A 170 -14.93 -9.02 6.93
C GLN A 170 -14.76 -10.16 7.91
N LYS A 171 -15.53 -10.14 8.98
CA LYS A 171 -15.61 -11.28 9.90
C LYS A 171 -16.70 -12.21 9.40
N ASP A 172 -16.38 -13.48 9.22
CA ASP A 172 -17.38 -14.51 8.92
C ASP A 172 -18.24 -14.73 10.17
N ASP A 173 -19.56 -14.67 9.97
CA ASP A 173 -20.53 -14.82 11.06
C ASP A 173 -20.58 -16.25 11.62
N GLN A 174 -20.15 -17.25 10.85
CA GLN A 174 -20.26 -18.66 11.24
C GLN A 174 -19.12 -19.11 12.15
N ASP A 175 -17.88 -18.77 11.83
CA ASP A 175 -16.68 -19.24 12.54
C ASP A 175 -15.82 -18.10 13.11
N GLY A 176 -16.21 -16.85 12.85
CA GLY A 176 -15.47 -15.67 13.29
C GLY A 176 -14.17 -15.40 12.52
N THR A 177 -13.89 -16.16 11.45
CA THR A 177 -12.68 -16.03 10.66
C THR A 177 -12.68 -14.71 9.88
N ILE A 178 -11.53 -14.02 9.86
CA ILE A 178 -11.39 -12.78 9.09
C ILE A 178 -11.05 -13.10 7.64
N THR A 179 -11.94 -12.77 6.71
CA THR A 179 -11.65 -12.81 5.27
C THR A 179 -11.15 -11.44 4.81
N VAL A 180 -10.06 -11.44 4.04
CA VAL A 180 -9.47 -10.21 3.48
C VAL A 180 -9.66 -10.18 1.96
N TYR A 181 -10.06 -9.02 1.45
CA TYR A 181 -10.18 -8.75 0.01
C TYR A 181 -9.24 -7.62 -0.41
N VAL A 182 -8.54 -7.83 -1.53
CA VAL A 182 -7.76 -6.79 -2.19
C VAL A 182 -8.71 -5.86 -2.96
N ILE A 183 -8.57 -4.56 -2.70
CA ILE A 183 -9.28 -3.47 -3.38
C ILE A 183 -8.24 -2.51 -3.98
N ASP A 184 -8.70 -1.44 -4.64
CA ASP A 184 -7.83 -0.46 -5.31
C ASP A 184 -6.91 -1.11 -6.36
N LEU A 185 -7.51 -1.90 -7.27
CA LEU A 185 -6.79 -2.65 -8.30
C LEU A 185 -6.16 -1.78 -9.41
N PHE A 186 -6.31 -0.46 -9.33
CA PHE A 186 -5.73 0.48 -10.28
C PHE A 186 -4.67 1.36 -9.59
N PRO A 187 -3.45 1.47 -10.14
CA PRO A 187 -2.99 0.84 -11.37
C PRO A 187 -2.65 -0.65 -11.21
N PRO A 188 -2.85 -1.47 -12.26
CA PRO A 188 -2.60 -2.91 -12.22
C PRO A 188 -1.12 -3.21 -12.00
N LYS A 189 -0.82 -4.27 -11.24
CA LYS A 189 0.54 -4.74 -10.92
C LYS A 189 0.74 -6.10 -11.57
N ILE A 190 0.96 -6.10 -12.88
CA ILE A 190 1.08 -7.34 -13.67
C ILE A 190 2.27 -7.25 -14.63
N TRP A 191 2.89 -8.38 -14.91
CA TRP A 191 3.80 -8.51 -16.05
C TRP A 191 3.05 -8.37 -17.38
N ASP A 192 3.48 -7.42 -18.20
CA ASP A 192 3.02 -7.27 -19.57
C ASP A 192 3.95 -8.07 -20.51
N PRO A 193 3.48 -9.17 -21.11
CA PRO A 193 4.32 -9.98 -21.99
C PRO A 193 4.61 -9.31 -23.34
N HIS A 194 3.76 -8.37 -23.80
CA HIS A 194 3.94 -7.67 -25.07
C HIS A 194 5.01 -6.61 -24.95
N GLU A 195 4.96 -5.82 -23.88
CA GLU A 195 5.95 -4.79 -23.60
C GLU A 195 7.20 -5.32 -22.90
N LYS A 196 7.13 -6.55 -22.37
CA LYS A 196 8.18 -7.17 -21.53
C LYS A 196 8.56 -6.29 -20.35
N ILE A 197 7.56 -5.70 -19.69
CA ILE A 197 7.75 -4.88 -18.49
C ILE A 197 6.75 -5.25 -17.41
N HIS A 198 7.12 -5.01 -16.16
CA HIS A 198 6.17 -4.98 -15.05
C HIS A 198 5.45 -3.64 -15.05
N LYS A 199 4.12 -3.66 -15.08
CA LYS A 199 3.30 -2.46 -14.90
C LYS A 199 3.30 -2.06 -13.42
N LEU A 200 3.57 -0.79 -13.15
CA LEU A 200 3.82 -0.28 -11.81
C LEU A 200 2.85 0.84 -11.43
N GLU A 201 2.78 1.91 -12.20
CA GLU A 201 1.94 3.07 -11.90
C GLU A 201 1.28 3.60 -13.18
N PHE A 202 0.31 4.49 -13.03
CA PHE A 202 -0.29 5.20 -14.15
C PHE A 202 -0.14 6.72 -13.96
N PRO A 203 0.62 7.41 -14.82
CA PRO A 203 1.46 6.87 -15.90
C PRO A 203 2.65 6.05 -15.37
N GLU A 204 3.24 5.25 -16.23
CA GLU A 204 4.44 4.47 -15.89
C GLU A 204 5.61 5.41 -15.53
N PRO A 205 6.37 5.10 -14.46
CA PRO A 205 7.52 5.92 -14.09
C PRO A 205 8.65 5.73 -15.12
N ASN A 206 9.25 6.85 -15.53
CA ASN A 206 10.35 6.88 -16.50
C ASN A 206 11.73 6.74 -15.84
N ASP A 207 11.85 7.09 -14.55
CA ASP A 207 13.13 7.01 -13.83
C ASP A 207 13.48 5.54 -13.50
N PRO A 208 14.66 5.03 -13.90
CA PRO A 208 15.03 3.64 -13.66
C PRO A 208 15.06 3.22 -12.19
N LEU A 209 15.47 4.11 -11.30
CA LEU A 209 15.55 3.81 -9.86
C LEU A 209 14.15 3.79 -9.24
N VAL A 210 13.25 4.66 -9.68
CA VAL A 210 11.83 4.60 -9.30
C VAL A 210 11.23 3.26 -9.76
N ARG A 211 11.50 2.83 -10.99
CA ARG A 211 11.05 1.52 -11.50
C ARG A 211 11.61 0.36 -10.68
N GLU A 212 12.89 0.39 -10.34
CA GLU A 212 13.53 -0.63 -9.48
C GLU A 212 12.85 -0.73 -8.11
N LEU A 213 12.60 0.41 -7.47
CA LEU A 213 11.93 0.47 -6.16
C LEU A 213 10.45 0.05 -6.24
N GLY A 214 9.75 0.42 -7.32
CA GLY A 214 8.39 -0.05 -7.58
C GLY A 214 8.35 -1.56 -7.77
N PHE A 215 9.31 -2.12 -8.51
CA PHE A 215 9.44 -3.56 -8.70
C PHE A 215 9.70 -4.28 -7.37
N LEU A 216 10.65 -3.77 -6.57
CA LEU A 216 10.90 -4.28 -5.21
C LEU A 216 9.62 -4.30 -4.38
N ARG A 217 8.88 -3.19 -4.35
CA ARG A 217 7.67 -3.03 -3.53
C ARG A 217 6.54 -3.98 -3.92
N HIS A 218 6.36 -4.22 -5.21
CA HIS A 218 5.14 -4.87 -5.72
C HIS A 218 5.34 -6.32 -6.17
N PHE A 219 6.56 -6.71 -6.56
CA PHE A 219 6.81 -8.01 -7.20
C PHE A 219 7.87 -8.85 -6.48
N LYS A 220 8.82 -8.26 -5.75
CA LYS A 220 9.74 -9.06 -4.92
C LYS A 220 9.00 -9.57 -3.68
N MET A 221 9.06 -10.87 -3.41
CA MET A 221 8.37 -11.47 -2.26
C MET A 221 8.80 -10.84 -0.93
N PHE A 222 10.11 -10.68 -0.69
CA PHE A 222 10.59 -10.01 0.53
C PHE A 222 10.20 -8.53 0.56
N GLY A 223 10.11 -7.88 -0.59
CA GLY A 223 9.70 -6.48 -0.71
C GLY A 223 8.22 -6.27 -0.40
N LEU A 224 7.36 -7.23 -0.78
CA LEU A 224 5.95 -7.28 -0.38
C LEU A 224 5.82 -7.41 1.15
N ILE A 225 6.59 -8.31 1.76
CA ILE A 225 6.62 -8.47 3.23
C ILE A 225 7.11 -7.19 3.92
N LEU A 226 8.20 -6.60 3.43
CA LEU A 226 8.73 -5.33 3.94
C LEU A 226 7.69 -4.21 3.85
N ASN A 227 6.99 -4.09 2.71
CA ASN A 227 5.94 -3.10 2.51
C ASN A 227 4.74 -3.34 3.43
N LEU A 228 4.34 -4.60 3.65
CA LEU A 228 3.28 -4.95 4.60
C LEU A 228 3.68 -4.54 6.02
N TRP A 229 4.79 -5.06 6.53
CA TRP A 229 5.23 -4.81 7.91
C TRP A 229 5.38 -3.31 8.19
N THR A 230 6.07 -2.57 7.31
CA THR A 230 6.27 -1.13 7.50
C THR A 230 4.95 -0.36 7.50
N ASN A 231 3.96 -0.73 6.68
CA ASN A 231 2.66 -0.07 6.72
C ASN A 231 1.80 -0.49 7.92
N LEU A 232 1.90 -1.73 8.41
CA LEU A 232 1.26 -2.15 9.66
C LEU A 232 1.82 -1.35 10.85
N ALA A 233 3.16 -1.31 10.97
CA ALA A 233 3.87 -0.59 12.01
C ALA A 233 3.61 0.92 11.95
N LYS A 234 3.47 1.51 10.75
CA LYS A 234 3.05 2.91 10.60
C LYS A 234 1.65 3.18 11.17
N VAL A 235 0.70 2.27 10.96
CA VAL A 235 -0.68 2.45 11.43
C VAL A 235 -0.76 2.33 12.94
N ARG A 236 0.01 1.41 13.54
CA ARG A 236 -0.01 1.15 14.99
C ARG A 236 1.39 0.77 15.52
N PRO A 237 2.27 1.75 15.76
CA PRO A 237 3.69 1.49 16.07
C PRO A 237 3.93 0.64 17.31
N ASN A 238 3.09 0.79 18.34
CA ASN A 238 3.19 0.01 19.57
C ASN A 238 2.98 -1.50 19.38
N MET A 239 2.43 -1.93 18.24
CA MET A 239 2.26 -3.33 17.88
C MET A 239 3.29 -3.83 16.86
N ALA A 240 4.28 -3.02 16.47
CA ALA A 240 5.24 -3.37 15.42
C ALA A 240 5.97 -4.71 15.67
N ARG A 241 6.25 -5.02 16.95
CA ARG A 241 6.84 -6.31 17.35
C ARG A 241 5.90 -7.48 17.09
N ILE A 242 4.64 -7.37 17.51
CA ILE A 242 3.61 -8.40 17.28
C ILE A 242 3.45 -8.67 15.78
N PHE A 243 3.40 -7.62 14.96
CA PHE A 243 3.32 -7.76 13.50
C PHE A 243 4.54 -8.47 12.91
N TYR A 244 5.74 -8.14 13.39
CA TYR A 244 6.97 -8.78 12.95
C TYR A 244 6.99 -10.28 13.31
N ASP A 245 6.69 -10.62 14.56
CA ASP A 245 6.69 -12.01 15.04
C ASP A 245 5.64 -12.87 14.30
N GLN A 246 4.47 -12.31 13.96
CA GLN A 246 3.47 -13.00 13.15
C GLN A 246 3.95 -13.28 11.72
N ILE A 247 4.59 -12.30 11.08
CA ILE A 247 5.14 -12.44 9.74
C ILE A 247 6.27 -13.48 9.74
N GLU A 248 7.20 -13.40 10.69
CA GLU A 248 8.31 -14.35 10.85
C GLU A 248 7.78 -15.79 11.05
N THR A 249 6.80 -15.96 11.94
CA THR A 249 6.13 -17.25 12.16
C THR A 249 5.47 -17.77 10.89
N PHE A 250 4.77 -16.90 10.14
CA PHE A 250 4.15 -17.27 8.88
C PHE A 250 5.19 -17.72 7.84
N LEU A 251 6.28 -16.97 7.65
CA LEU A 251 7.33 -17.32 6.69
C LEU A 251 7.94 -18.68 7.02
N ARG A 252 8.26 -18.94 8.29
CA ARG A 252 8.82 -20.22 8.74
C ARG A 252 7.84 -21.38 8.56
N THR A 253 6.60 -21.23 9.03
CA THR A 253 5.60 -22.31 9.00
C THR A 253 5.13 -22.67 7.60
N LYS A 254 5.21 -21.74 6.65
CA LYS A 254 4.87 -21.96 5.24
C LYS A 254 6.07 -22.32 4.35
N GLY A 255 7.28 -22.38 4.89
CA GLY A 255 8.47 -22.78 4.16
C GLY A 255 9.08 -21.69 3.28
N PHE A 256 8.83 -20.42 3.59
CA PHE A 256 9.39 -19.25 2.88
C PHE A 256 10.71 -18.75 3.51
N ALA A 257 11.59 -19.67 3.93
CA ALA A 257 12.86 -19.34 4.60
C ALA A 257 13.78 -18.45 3.76
N GLU A 258 13.74 -18.60 2.43
CA GLU A 258 14.51 -17.75 1.51
C GLU A 258 14.01 -16.30 1.52
N VAL A 259 12.70 -16.08 1.67
CA VAL A 259 12.11 -14.73 1.78
C VAL A 259 12.55 -14.05 3.08
N GLU A 260 12.58 -14.82 4.18
CA GLU A 260 13.08 -14.38 5.49
C GLU A 260 14.57 -13.98 5.38
N ARG A 261 15.41 -14.85 4.82
CA ARG A 261 16.84 -14.56 4.59
C ARG A 261 17.07 -13.30 3.77
N GLN A 262 16.36 -13.13 2.66
CA GLN A 262 16.47 -11.95 1.80
C GLN A 262 16.02 -10.67 2.50
N LEU A 263 15.00 -10.75 3.36
CA LEU A 263 14.54 -9.62 4.16
C LEU A 263 15.63 -9.17 5.15
N ASP A 264 16.25 -10.13 5.86
CA ASP A 264 17.32 -9.85 6.80
C ASP A 264 18.56 -9.28 6.11
N GLU A 265 18.97 -9.87 4.98
CA GLU A 265 20.09 -9.34 4.18
C GLU A 265 19.84 -7.91 3.73
N TYR A 266 18.66 -7.64 3.17
CA TYR A 266 18.29 -6.31 2.72
C TYR A 266 18.34 -5.28 3.87
N LEU A 267 17.87 -5.66 5.06
CA LEU A 267 17.77 -4.75 6.20
C LEU A 267 19.08 -4.58 6.98
N LEU A 268 19.94 -5.61 7.02
CA LEU A 268 20.98 -5.72 8.05
C LEU A 268 22.41 -5.81 7.52
N GLU A 269 22.64 -6.33 6.30
CA GLU A 269 23.98 -6.72 5.81
C GLU A 269 25.00 -5.57 5.81
N GLU A 270 24.55 -4.34 5.61
CA GLU A 270 25.40 -3.15 5.50
C GLU A 270 25.52 -2.34 6.80
N ILE A 271 24.94 -2.82 7.91
CA ILE A 271 24.86 -2.05 9.15
C ILE A 271 26.00 -2.48 10.11
N PRO A 272 26.96 -1.57 10.41
CA PRO A 272 28.10 -1.92 11.26
C PRO A 272 27.68 -2.30 12.70
N GLY A 273 28.19 -3.44 13.17
CA GLY A 273 27.98 -3.94 14.53
C GLY A 273 26.63 -4.62 14.75
N ILE A 274 26.00 -5.13 13.69
CA ILE A 274 24.95 -6.14 13.75
C ILE A 274 25.60 -7.52 13.84
N ASN A 275 25.07 -8.38 14.71
CA ASN A 275 25.47 -9.76 14.86
C ASN A 275 24.45 -10.70 14.20
N SER A 276 24.87 -11.94 13.93
CA SER A 276 23.95 -12.99 13.50
C SER A 276 22.84 -13.19 14.54
N GLY A 277 21.58 -13.13 14.12
CA GLY A 277 20.39 -13.22 14.98
C GLY A 277 19.87 -11.89 15.53
N ASP A 278 20.56 -10.76 15.29
CA ASP A 278 19.97 -9.44 15.53
C ASP A 278 18.85 -9.18 14.52
N ASN A 279 17.83 -8.42 14.92
CA ASN A 279 16.76 -7.98 14.03
C ASN A 279 16.63 -6.45 14.00
N LEU A 280 15.89 -5.95 13.02
CA LEU A 280 15.72 -4.51 12.78
C LEU A 280 15.17 -3.76 14.01
N LEU A 281 14.32 -4.40 14.83
CA LEU A 281 13.72 -3.77 16.01
C LEU A 281 14.76 -3.44 17.10
N ILE A 282 15.89 -4.15 17.14
CA ILE A 282 17.03 -3.86 18.04
C ILE A 282 17.72 -2.56 17.64
N ILE A 283 17.82 -2.28 16.33
CA ILE A 283 18.44 -1.05 15.82
C ILE A 283 17.64 0.18 16.28
N GLY A 284 16.32 0.04 16.40
CA GLY A 284 15.44 1.11 16.89
C GLY A 284 15.77 1.60 18.31
N SER A 285 16.51 0.81 19.11
CA SER A 285 16.95 1.20 20.45
C SER A 285 18.41 1.68 20.51
N TRP A 286 19.10 1.81 19.38
CA TRP A 286 20.49 2.27 19.35
C TRP A 286 20.62 3.75 19.72
N PRO A 287 21.80 4.19 20.20
CA PRO A 287 22.10 5.61 20.40
C PRO A 287 21.88 6.42 19.11
N VAL A 288 21.39 7.65 19.26
CA VAL A 288 21.05 8.54 18.15
C VAL A 288 22.24 8.78 17.22
N GLU A 289 23.46 8.84 17.77
CA GLU A 289 24.70 9.00 17.01
C GLU A 289 24.98 7.80 16.09
N LYS A 290 24.63 6.58 16.53
CA LYS A 290 24.77 5.37 15.73
C LYS A 290 23.72 5.35 14.62
N ILE A 291 22.47 5.72 14.93
CA ILE A 291 21.38 5.89 13.95
C ILE A 291 21.78 6.92 12.88
N LYS A 292 22.28 8.08 13.30
CA LYS A 292 22.73 9.16 12.42
C LYS A 292 23.78 8.68 11.42
N ARG A 293 24.81 7.96 11.86
CA ARG A 293 25.86 7.41 10.99
C ARG A 293 25.35 6.42 9.95
N ILE A 294 24.27 5.70 10.23
CA ILE A 294 23.65 4.76 9.28
C ILE A 294 22.94 5.55 8.19
N ILE A 295 22.05 6.46 8.58
CA ILE A 295 21.20 7.19 7.63
C ILE A 295 21.98 8.20 6.78
N GLU A 296 23.12 8.72 7.26
CA GLU A 296 24.02 9.60 6.47
C GLU A 296 24.59 8.91 5.22
N ARG A 297 24.59 7.58 5.17
CA ARG A 297 25.05 6.78 4.04
C ARG A 297 23.94 6.37 3.08
N TRP A 298 22.68 6.58 3.46
CA TRP A 298 21.51 6.11 2.74
C TRP A 298 20.94 7.21 1.84
N GLY A 299 20.63 6.84 0.60
CA GLY A 299 20.02 7.70 -0.40
C GLY A 299 18.59 7.27 -0.75
N PHE A 300 18.15 7.65 -1.94
CA PHE A 300 16.82 7.29 -2.44
C PHE A 300 16.64 5.78 -2.64
N LYS A 301 17.71 5.05 -3.01
CA LYS A 301 17.68 3.59 -3.20
C LYS A 301 17.37 2.85 -1.89
N GLU A 302 17.73 3.42 -0.75
CA GLU A 302 17.52 2.85 0.59
C GLU A 302 16.23 3.36 1.25
N ILE A 303 15.30 3.98 0.51
CA ILE A 303 14.11 4.60 1.10
C ILE A 303 13.23 3.62 1.91
N PHE A 304 13.18 2.35 1.51
CA PHE A 304 12.47 1.33 2.30
C PHE A 304 13.24 0.94 3.57
N LYS A 305 14.59 0.95 3.56
CA LYS A 305 15.40 0.79 4.78
C LYS A 305 15.17 1.96 5.74
N LEU A 306 15.10 3.19 5.24
CA LEU A 306 14.77 4.38 6.05
C LEU A 306 13.40 4.26 6.72
N ARG A 307 12.36 3.83 5.97
CA ARG A 307 11.02 3.60 6.54
C ARG A 307 11.01 2.49 7.58
N ALA A 308 11.73 1.40 7.30
CA ALA A 308 11.85 0.26 8.19
C ALA A 308 12.48 0.67 9.52
N LEU A 309 13.60 1.40 9.47
CA LEU A 309 14.27 1.96 10.65
C LEU A 309 13.35 2.93 11.41
N ALA A 310 12.63 3.81 10.70
CA ALA A 310 11.68 4.72 11.32
C ALA A 310 10.58 3.97 12.11
N CYS A 311 10.05 2.88 11.55
CA CYS A 311 9.06 2.03 12.23
C CYS A 311 9.65 1.37 13.48
N ALA A 312 10.88 0.86 13.40
CA ALA A 312 11.59 0.27 14.53
C ALA A 312 11.85 1.29 15.67
N ILE A 313 12.23 2.53 15.33
CA ILE A 313 12.40 3.61 16.30
C ILE A 313 11.05 4.00 16.90
N ALA A 314 10.01 4.17 16.08
CA ALA A 314 8.68 4.57 16.54
C ALA A 314 8.08 3.57 17.56
N PHE A 315 8.38 2.27 17.41
CA PHE A 315 8.01 1.25 18.38
C PHE A 315 8.66 1.47 19.76
N GLN A 316 9.86 2.06 19.82
CA GLN A 316 10.61 2.31 21.06
C GLN A 316 10.30 3.68 21.68
N LYS A 317 9.70 4.61 20.93
CA LYS A 317 9.67 6.04 21.25
C LYS A 317 8.26 6.59 21.39
N ASN A 318 8.00 7.29 22.49
CA ASN A 318 6.71 7.84 22.84
C ASN A 318 6.35 9.03 21.93
N GLY A 319 5.10 9.10 21.47
CA GLY A 319 4.61 10.20 20.66
C GLY A 319 5.29 10.34 19.30
N SER A 320 5.67 9.21 18.68
CA SER A 320 6.37 9.16 17.39
C SER A 320 5.46 9.11 16.16
N GLN A 321 4.15 8.92 16.36
CA GLN A 321 3.17 8.69 15.29
C GLN A 321 3.19 9.78 14.22
N GLU A 322 3.14 11.05 14.64
CA GLU A 322 3.07 12.18 13.71
C GLU A 322 4.35 12.29 12.85
N LEU A 323 5.53 12.10 13.45
CA LEU A 323 6.79 12.10 12.70
C LEU A 323 6.86 10.92 11.73
N LEU A 324 6.34 9.76 12.11
CA LEU A 324 6.28 8.59 11.25
C LEU A 324 5.35 8.83 10.06
N GLU A 325 4.19 9.44 10.27
CA GLU A 325 3.28 9.84 9.20
C GLU A 325 3.92 10.84 8.23
N GLN A 326 4.67 11.82 8.76
CA GLN A 326 5.44 12.77 7.95
C GLN A 326 6.53 12.05 7.13
N ILE A 327 7.28 11.13 7.73
CA ILE A 327 8.29 10.34 7.01
C ILE A 327 7.67 9.58 5.84
N PHE A 328 6.55 8.90 6.05
CA PHE A 328 5.88 8.17 4.97
C PHE A 328 5.32 9.08 3.89
N THR A 329 4.90 10.29 4.25
CA THR A 329 4.44 11.33 3.33
C THR A 329 5.58 11.86 2.46
N GLU A 330 6.68 12.29 3.08
CA GLU A 330 7.86 12.83 2.39
C GLU A 330 8.55 11.77 1.52
N SER A 331 8.45 10.50 1.92
CA SER A 331 9.01 9.37 1.17
C SER A 331 8.02 8.72 0.20
N HIS A 332 6.82 9.29 0.01
CA HIS A 332 5.77 8.65 -0.80
C HIS A 332 6.29 8.30 -2.20
N PHE A 333 5.86 7.17 -2.74
CA PHE A 333 6.26 6.76 -4.09
C PHE A 333 5.69 7.75 -5.10
N GLN A 334 6.53 8.23 -6.01
CA GLN A 334 6.19 9.26 -7.00
C GLN A 334 6.74 8.85 -8.38
N ASN A 335 6.26 9.50 -9.44
CA ASN A 335 6.72 9.23 -10.81
C ASN A 335 8.21 9.59 -11.02
N ASN A 336 8.73 10.51 -10.21
CA ASN A 336 10.11 10.95 -10.23
C ASN A 336 10.82 10.51 -8.95
N LYS A 337 12.15 10.39 -9.03
CA LYS A 337 12.97 10.17 -7.84
C LYS A 337 12.78 11.30 -6.83
N LEU A 338 12.85 10.96 -5.54
CA LEU A 338 12.87 11.95 -4.49
C LEU A 338 14.14 12.81 -4.61
N GLU A 339 13.98 14.11 -4.41
CA GLU A 339 15.11 15.03 -4.42
C GLU A 339 15.96 14.82 -3.16
N GLN A 340 17.25 15.12 -3.25
CA GLN A 340 18.18 14.95 -2.12
C GLN A 340 17.69 15.68 -0.86
N ARG A 341 17.08 16.87 -1.01
CA ARG A 341 16.50 17.63 0.12
C ARG A 341 15.39 16.85 0.84
N GLN A 342 14.57 16.09 0.11
CA GLN A 342 13.50 15.27 0.70
C GLN A 342 14.10 14.09 1.45
N ILE A 343 15.14 13.45 0.90
CA ILE A 343 15.87 12.37 1.59
C ILE A 343 16.53 12.88 2.87
N THR A 344 17.21 14.02 2.82
CA THR A 344 17.78 14.68 4.00
C THR A 344 16.68 14.98 5.03
N ARG A 345 15.53 15.53 4.59
CA ARG A 345 14.40 15.81 5.47
C ARG A 345 13.85 14.56 6.14
N VAL A 346 13.73 13.44 5.42
CA VAL A 346 13.35 12.14 5.99
C VAL A 346 14.37 11.71 7.05
N GLY A 347 15.66 11.86 6.79
CA GLY A 347 16.73 11.59 7.77
C GLY A 347 16.60 12.44 9.04
N ASP A 348 16.37 13.75 8.89
CA ASP A 348 16.18 14.66 10.02
C ASP A 348 14.96 14.27 10.87
N LEU A 349 13.87 13.87 10.24
CA LEU A 349 12.67 13.39 10.94
C LEU A 349 12.94 12.10 11.72
N ILE A 350 13.75 11.18 11.17
CA ILE A 350 14.18 9.95 11.85
C ILE A 350 15.03 10.30 13.09
N ILE A 351 15.98 11.23 12.96
CA ILE A 351 16.80 11.69 14.10
C ILE A 351 15.93 12.36 15.17
N ALA A 352 15.00 13.22 14.75
CA ALA A 352 14.06 13.87 15.67
C ALA A 352 13.21 12.84 16.43
N MET A 353 12.78 11.77 15.75
CA MET A 353 12.07 10.66 16.37
C MET A 353 12.94 9.88 17.35
N ALA A 354 14.21 9.59 16.99
CA ALA A 354 15.14 8.87 17.86
C ALA A 354 15.47 9.64 19.16
N ASN A 355 15.41 10.98 19.12
CA ASN A 355 15.57 11.85 20.29
C ASN A 355 14.33 11.91 21.21
N LYS A 356 13.18 11.38 20.81
CA LYS A 356 12.00 11.36 21.68
C LYS A 356 12.25 10.49 22.93
N PRO A 357 11.50 10.73 24.03
CA PRO A 357 11.52 9.84 25.19
C PRO A 357 11.14 8.42 24.80
N SER A 358 11.74 7.43 25.46
CA SER A 358 11.37 6.03 25.24
C SER A 358 9.96 5.73 25.78
N ASN A 359 9.30 4.72 25.20
CA ASN A 359 8.10 4.11 25.77
C ASN A 359 8.49 3.56 27.15
N GLY A 360 7.81 4.02 28.20
CA GLY A 360 8.26 3.92 29.59
C GLY A 360 8.85 2.56 29.96
N LYS A 361 10.09 2.60 30.45
CA LYS A 361 10.57 1.72 31.52
C LYS A 361 10.70 2.55 32.78
#